data_AF-A0A7X9HJC7-F1
#
_entry.id   AF-A0A7X9HJC7-F1
#
_cell.length_a   1.000
_cell.length_b   1.000
_cell.length_c   1.000
_cell.angle_alpha   90.00
_cell.angle_beta   90.00
_cell.angle_gamma   90.00
#
_symmetry.space_group_name_H-M   'P 1'
#
loop_
_entity.id
_entity.type
_entity.pdbx_description
1 polymer ?
#
loop_
_entity_poly.entity_id
_entity_poly.type
_entity_poly.pdbx_seq_one_letter_code
_entity_poly.pdbx_strand_id
1 'polypeptide(L)' 'MNKKFIFSVILVLLLVVFSVQNSSNCDLHVFFWTIPCPVSILMVILFLMGLLTGILIHKPATKKREKDESL' A
#
# COMPACT_ATOMS: atom_id res chain seq x y z
N MET A 1 -8.10 -16.73 20.52
CA MET A 1 -7.66 -15.67 19.58
C MET A 1 -6.25 -15.23 19.99
N ASN A 2 -5.29 -15.22 19.06
CA ASN A 2 -3.88 -15.00 19.40
C ASN A 2 -3.67 -13.56 19.91
N LYS A 3 -3.15 -13.38 21.13
CA LYS A 3 -2.95 -12.06 21.75
C LYS A 3 -2.11 -11.11 20.87
N LYS A 4 -1.14 -11.67 20.13
CA LYS A 4 -0.34 -10.95 19.12
C LYS A 4 -1.18 -10.39 17.97
N PHE A 5 -2.19 -11.13 17.54
CA PHE A 5 -3.09 -10.71 16.46
C PHE A 5 -3.99 -9.55 16.92
N ILE A 6 -4.59 -9.67 18.10
CA ILE A 6 -5.40 -8.59 18.71
C ILE A 6 -4.57 -7.32 18.90
N PHE A 7 -3.36 -7.44 19.44
CA PHE A 7 -2.46 -6.30 19.62
C PHE A 7 -2.10 -5.63 18.29
N SER A 8 -1.82 -6.42 17.24
CA SER A 8 -1.55 -5.90 15.90
C SER A 8 -2.75 -5.15 15.31
N VAL A 9 -3.96 -5.69 15.45
CA VAL A 9 -5.19 -5.04 14.98
C VAL A 9 -5.42 -3.71 15.70
N ILE A 10 -5.24 -3.67 17.03
CA ILE A 10 -5.36 -2.44 17.82
C ILE A 10 -4.32 -1.41 17.38
N LEU A 11 -3.07 -1.82 17.17
CA LEU A 11 -1.99 -0.93 16.76
C LEU A 11 -2.25 -0.32 15.37
N VAL A 12 -2.72 -1.13 14.42
CA VAL A 12 -3.10 -0.67 13.08
C VAL A 12 -4.26 0.32 13.16
N LEU A 13 -5.29 0.02 13.97
CA LEU A 13 -6.42 0.92 14.16
C LEU A 13 -5.97 2.28 14.74
N LEU A 14 -5.05 2.26 15.71
CA LEU A 14 -4.50 3.47 16.32
C LEU A 14 -3.71 4.31 15.32
N LEU A 15 -2.91 3.66 14.47
CA LEU A 15 -2.16 4.28 13.38
C LEU A 15 -3.09 4.97 12.37
N VAL A 16 -4.18 4.31 11.99
CA VAL A 16 -5.20 4.88 11.09
C VAL A 16 -5.83 6.12 11.73
N VAL A 17 -6.29 6.02 12.98
CA VAL A 17 -6.91 7.14 13.70
C VAL A 17 -5.93 8.31 13.84
N PHE A 18 -4.69 8.05 14.24
CA PHE A 18 -3.65 9.06 14.36
C PHE A 18 -3.37 9.74 13.02
N SER A 19 -3.25 8.98 11.94
CA SER A 19 -3.00 9.51 10.59
C SER A 19 -4.18 10.32 10.07
N VAL A 20 -5.43 9.96 10.37
CA VAL A 20 -6.61 10.73 9.99
C VAL A 20 -6.70 12.04 10.79
N GLN A 21 -6.49 11.99 12.11
CA GLN A 21 -6.59 13.17 12.97
C GLN A 21 -5.46 14.17 12.74
N ASN A 22 -4.25 13.70 12.44
CA ASN A 22 -3.08 14.56 12.21
C ASN A 22 -2.89 14.92 10.73
N SER A 23 -3.86 14.59 9.87
CA SER A 23 -3.78 14.96 8.46
C SER A 23 -4.21 16.40 8.26
N SER A 24 -3.29 17.26 7.87
CA SER A 24 -3.64 18.55 7.27
C SER A 24 -4.41 18.32 5.97
N ASN A 25 -5.40 19.18 5.70
CA ASN A 25 -6.09 19.19 4.43
C ASN A 25 -5.16 19.75 3.36
N CYS A 26 -5.11 19.12 2.20
CA CYS A 26 -4.37 19.57 1.02
C CYS A 26 -5.31 19.62 -0.18
N ASP A 27 -5.05 20.57 -1.07
CA ASP A 27 -5.79 20.72 -2.31
C ASP A 27 -5.19 19.80 -3.37
N LEU A 28 -5.92 18.74 -3.69
CA LEU A 28 -5.55 17.80 -4.73
C LEU A 28 -5.98 18.36 -6.08
N HIS A 29 -4.99 18.74 -6.90
CA HIS A 29 -5.21 19.19 -8.27
C HIS A 29 -5.10 18.01 -9.24
N VAL A 30 -6.23 17.62 -9.85
CA VAL A 30 -6.30 16.56 -10.87
C VAL A 30 -6.77 17.17 -12.17
N PHE A 31 -5.85 17.29 -13.13
CA PHE A 31 -6.04 17.96 -14.41
C PHE A 31 -6.60 19.39 -14.23
N PHE A 32 -7.92 19.55 -14.17
CA PHE A 32 -8.62 20.83 -14.01
C PHE A 32 -9.50 20.91 -12.74
N TRP A 33 -9.49 19.87 -11.90
CA TRP A 33 -10.29 19.81 -10.68
C TRP A 33 -9.43 19.97 -9.43
N THR A 34 -9.91 20.77 -8.49
CA THR A 34 -9.33 20.92 -7.16
C THR A 34 -10.25 20.25 -6.16
N ILE A 35 -9.75 19.23 -5.48
CA ILE A 35 -10.51 18.47 -4.48
C ILE A 35 -9.79 18.61 -3.14
N PRO A 36 -10.38 19.27 -2.13
CA PRO A 36 -9.79 19.32 -0.81
C PRO A 36 -9.86 17.93 -0.19
N CYS A 37 -8.72 17.34 0.14
CA CYS A 37 -8.67 16.03 0.79
C CYS A 37 -7.56 15.96 1.86
N PRO A 38 -7.74 15.14 2.91
CA PRO A 38 -6.66 14.84 3.85
C PRO A 38 -5.47 14.18 3.12
N VAL A 39 -4.26 14.70 3.32
CA VAL A 39 -3.00 14.13 2.79
C VAL A 39 -2.88 12.62 3.07
N SER A 40 -3.34 12.16 4.23
CA SER A 40 -3.30 10.74 4.60
C SER A 40 -4.06 9.84 3.61
N ILE A 41 -5.22 10.30 3.11
CA ILE A 41 -6.01 9.55 2.13
C ILE A 41 -5.28 9.50 0.78
N LEU A 42 -4.71 10.63 0.36
CA LEU A 42 -3.92 10.71 -0.86
C LEU A 42 -2.71 9.75 -0.83
N MET A 43 -1.99 9.71 0.29
CA MET A 43 -0.83 8.82 0.46
C MET A 43 -1.21 7.35 0.35
N VAL A 44 -2.33 6.94 0.95
CA VAL A 44 -2.83 5.55 0.85
C VAL A 44 -3.17 5.19 -0.59
N ILE A 45 -3.87 6.08 -1.32
CA ILE A 45 -4.23 5.85 -2.73
C ILE A 45 -2.97 5.73 -3.59
N LEU A 46 -2.01 6.65 -3.45
CA LEU A 46 -0.75 6.63 -4.20
C LEU A 46 0.06 5.36 -3.92
N PHE A 47 0.11 4.93 -2.65
CA PHE A 47 0.78 3.68 -2.29
C PHE A 47 0.15 2.47 -2.96
N LEU A 48 -1.19 2.37 -2.92
CA LEU A 48 -1.92 1.28 -3.58
C LEU A 48 -1.69 1.29 -5.10
N MET A 49 -1.74 2.46 -5.74
CA MET A 49 -1.46 2.58 -7.18
C MET A 49 -0.02 2.14 -7.52
N GLY A 50 0.96 2.56 -6.73
CA GLY A 50 2.36 2.15 -6.88
C GLY A 50 2.54 0.64 -6.72
N LEU A 51 1.90 0.04 -5.71
CA LEU A 51 1.92 -1.40 -5.47
C LEU A 51 1.27 -2.18 -6.63
N LEU A 52 0.11 -1.75 -7.10
CA LEU A 52 -0.57 -2.36 -8.26
C LEU A 52 0.30 -2.26 -9.52
N THR A 53 0.91 -1.11 -9.76
CA THR A 53 1.82 -0.89 -10.90
C THR A 53 3.06 -1.80 -10.79
N GLY A 54 3.64 -1.91 -9.59
CA GLY A 54 4.76 -2.80 -9.33
C GLY A 54 4.44 -4.27 -9.58
N ILE A 55 3.26 -4.73 -9.15
CA ILE A 55 2.77 -6.10 -9.43
C ILE A 55 2.58 -6.30 -10.93
N LEU A 56 1.98 -5.32 -11.63
CA LEU A 56 1.73 -5.42 -13.07
C LEU A 56 3.04 -5.50 -13.89
N ILE A 57 4.08 -4.77 -13.47
CA ILE A 57 5.39 -4.75 -14.13
C ILE A 57 6.25 -5.96 -13.74
N HIS A 58 5.97 -6.61 -12.60
CA HIS A 58 6.73 -7.75 -12.13
C HIS A 58 6.61 -8.94 -13.08
N LYS A 59 7.63 -9.13 -13.92
CA LYS A 59 7.77 -10.36 -14.71
C LYS A 59 8.20 -11.49 -13.78
N PRO A 60 7.49 -12.64 -13.75
CA PRO A 60 7.95 -13.78 -12.98
C PRO A 60 9.32 -14.20 -13.50
N ALA A 61 10.30 -14.29 -12.61
CA ALA A 61 11.59 -14.87 -12.93
C ALA A 61 11.34 -16.32 -13.37
N THR A 62 11.45 -16.59 -14.68
CA THR A 62 11.45 -17.95 -15.20
C THR A 62 12.58 -18.69 -14.52
N LYS A 63 12.25 -19.48 -13.50
CA LYS A 63 13.17 -20.42 -12.87
C LYS A 63 13.47 -21.47 -13.93
N LYS A 64 14.54 -21.26 -14.71
CA LYS A 64 15.10 -22.28 -15.58
C LYS A 64 15.52 -23.42 -14.65
N ARG A 65 14.66 -24.43 -14.53
CA ARG A 65 15.05 -25.73 -13.99
C ARG A 65 16.05 -26.27 -14.98
N GLU A 66 17.34 -26.10 -14.69
CA GLU A 66 18.37 -26.93 -15.28
C GLU A 66 18.01 -28.37 -14.92
N LYS A 67 17.58 -29.12 -15.94
CA LYS A 67 17.60 -30.58 -15.92
C LYS A 67 19.07 -30.98 -15.84
N ASP A 68 19.55 -31.04 -14.61
CA ASP A 68 20.77 -31.76 -14.28
C ASP A 68 20.30 -33.06 -13.61
N GLU A 69 19.91 -34.01 -14.45
CA GLU A 69 19.89 -35.42 -14.07
C GLU A 69 20.18 -36.23 -15.32
N SER A 70 21.48 -36.26 -15.61
CA SER A 70 22.18 -37.29 -16.34
C SER A 70 21.96 -38.66 -15.68
N LEU A 71 21.22 -39.54 -16.36
CA LEU A 71 21.41 -41.01 -16.31
C LEU A 71 21.07 -41.59 -17.69
#